data_AF-A0A431WG96-F1
#
_entry.id   AF-A0A431WG96-F1
#
_cell.length_a   1.000
_cell.length_b   1.000
_cell.length_c   1.000
_cell.angle_alpha   90.00
_cell.angle_beta   90.00
_cell.angle_gamma   90.00
#
_symmetry.space_group_name_H-M   'P 1'
#
loop_
_entity.id
_entity.type
_entity.pdbx_description
1 polymer ?
#
loop_
_entity_poly.entity_id
_entity_poly.type
_entity_poly.pdbx_seq_one_letter_code
_entity_poly.pdbx_strand_id
1 'polypeptide(L)' 'MKMTYSAIESPFDGTVSAFFFEPGELVSDGSLLVEVSPSDAPVKGDK' A
#
# COMPACT_ATOMS: atom_id res chain seq x y z
N MET A 1 -23.42 -11.66 -1.27
CA MET A 1 -23.27 -10.18 -1.38
C MET A 1 -22.00 -9.87 -2.17
N LYS A 2 -22.05 -8.98 -3.16
CA LYS A 2 -20.86 -8.47 -3.87
C LYS A 2 -20.43 -7.19 -3.17
N MET A 3 -19.61 -7.31 -2.13
CA MET A 3 -19.05 -6.16 -1.41
C MET A 3 -17.82 -5.71 -2.20
N THR A 4 -17.94 -4.60 -2.92
CA THR A 4 -16.77 -3.95 -3.54
C THR A 4 -16.01 -3.23 -2.44
N TYR A 5 -14.88 -3.79 -1.99
CA TYR A 5 -13.86 -3.05 -1.22
C TYR A 5 -13.12 -2.13 -2.19
N SER A 6 -13.84 -1.20 -2.82
CA SER A 6 -13.37 -0.42 -3.96
C SER A 6 -12.39 0.70 -3.57
N ALA A 7 -12.14 0.91 -2.28
CA ALA A 7 -11.12 1.83 -1.79
C ALA A 7 -10.49 1.24 -0.52
N ILE A 8 -9.24 0.82 -0.62
CA ILE A 8 -8.38 0.56 0.54
C ILE A 8 -7.76 1.91 0.88
N GLU A 9 -8.08 2.46 2.05
CA GLU A 9 -7.51 3.72 2.49
C GLU A 9 -6.07 3.51 2.99
N SER A 10 -5.23 4.52 2.78
CA SER A 10 -3.86 4.48 3.29
C SER A 10 -3.88 4.55 4.82
N PRO A 11 -3.09 3.72 5.52
CA PRO A 11 -3.02 3.76 6.99
C PRO A 11 -2.28 5.00 7.53
N PHE A 12 -1.44 5.64 6.72
CA PHE A 12 -0.67 6.84 7.08
C PHE A 12 -0.30 7.67 5.85
N ASP A 13 0.10 8.92 6.08
CA ASP A 13 0.62 9.81 5.05
C ASP A 13 2.05 9.43 4.66
N GLY A 14 2.25 9.19 3.37
CA GLY A 14 3.50 8.67 2.84
C GLY A 14 3.56 8.66 1.32
N THR A 15 4.64 8.12 0.79
CA THR A 15 4.84 7.92 -0.65
C THR A 15 4.71 6.45 -0.99
N VAL A 16 3.95 6.12 -2.04
CA VAL A 16 3.85 4.75 -2.55
C VAL A 16 5.18 4.37 -3.22
N SER A 17 5.86 3.36 -2.68
CA SER A 17 7.12 2.85 -3.22
C SER A 17 6.90 1.89 -4.39
N ALA A 18 5.92 0.99 -4.28
CA ALA A 18 5.67 -0.05 -5.27
C ALA A 18 4.23 -0.57 -5.22
N PHE A 19 3.72 -1.02 -6.37
CA PHE A 19 2.48 -1.77 -6.50
C PHE A 19 2.82 -3.21 -6.91
N PHE A 20 2.15 -4.18 -6.29
CA PHE A 20 2.37 -5.61 -6.49
C PHE A 20 1.14 -6.32 -7.07
N PHE A 21 0.19 -5.56 -7.62
CA PHE A 21 -1.00 -6.09 -8.27
C PHE A 21 -1.30 -5.32 -9.56
N GLU A 22 -2.03 -5.97 -10.47
CA GLU A 22 -2.56 -5.35 -11.67
C GLU A 22 -4.10 -5.23 -11.65
N PRO A 23 -4.68 -4.27 -12.39
CA PRO A 23 -6.13 -4.16 -12.52
C PRO A 23 -6.75 -5.44 -13.08
N GLY A 24 -7.70 -6.02 -12.33
CA GLY A 24 -8.39 -7.26 -12.71
C GLY A 24 -7.72 -8.53 -12.20
N GLU A 25 -6.59 -8.42 -11.49
CA GLU A 25 -5.95 -9.54 -10.81
C GLU A 25 -6.78 -10.01 -9.60
N LEU A 26 -6.88 -11.34 -9.43
CA LEU A 26 -7.50 -11.94 -8.27
C LEU A 26 -6.48 -12.02 -7.14
N VAL A 27 -6.71 -11.25 -6.08
CA VAL A 27 -5.88 -11.24 -4.87
C VAL A 27 -6.59 -11.98 -3.73
N SER A 28 -5.82 -12.69 -2.92
CA SER A 28 -6.31 -13.39 -1.72
C SER A 28 -6.14 -12.54 -0.47
N ASP A 29 -6.85 -12.89 0.61
CA ASP A 29 -6.63 -12.25 1.91
C ASP A 29 -5.17 -12.41 2.35
N GLY A 30 -4.60 -11.31 2.87
CA GLY A 30 -3.20 -11.24 3.27
C GLY A 30 -2.18 -11.02 2.15
N SER A 31 -2.61 -10.89 0.89
CA SER A 31 -1.70 -10.55 -0.22
C SER A 31 -1.13 -9.14 -0.06
N LEU A 32 0.18 -8.98 -0.32
CA LEU A 32 0.82 -7.67 -0.37
C LEU A 32 0.37 -6.96 -1.65
N LEU A 33 -0.28 -5.80 -1.50
CA LEU A 33 -0.79 -5.01 -2.64
C LEU A 33 0.11 -3.81 -2.95
N VAL A 34 0.49 -3.08 -1.91
CA VAL A 34 1.21 -1.81 -2.05
C VAL A 34 2.19 -1.65 -0.90
N GLU A 35 3.36 -1.08 -1.20
CA GLU A 35 4.32 -0.65 -0.20
C GLU A 35 4.27 0.88 -0.10
N VAL A 36 4.07 1.40 1.12
CA VAL A 36 4.01 2.84 1.39
C VAL A 36 5.10 3.19 2.39
N SER A 37 5.94 4.16 2.03
CA SER A 37 6.97 4.71 2.91
C SER A 37 6.44 5.95 3.62
N PRO A 38 6.49 6.04 4.96
CA PRO A 38 5.97 7.21 5.68
C PRO A 38 6.77 8.46 5.32
N SER A 39 6.07 9.59 5.11
CA SER A 39 6.74 10.86 4.76
C SER A 39 7.49 11.47 5.96
N ASP A 40 7.10 11.09 7.17
CA ASP A 40 7.76 11.45 8.44
C ASP A 40 8.59 10.27 8.97
N ALA A 41 9.15 9.45 8.07
CA ALA A 41 10.29 8.63 8.47
C ALA A 41 11.40 9.61 8.86
N PRO A 42 11.93 9.60 10.09
CA PRO A 42 13.18 10.29 10.36
C PRO A 42 14.16 9.70 9.37
N VAL A 43 14.59 10.51 8.40
CA VAL A 43 15.76 10.22 7.58
C VAL A 43 16.82 9.76 8.56
N LYS A 44 17.11 8.46 8.55
CA LYS A 44 18.24 7.90 9.29
C LYS A 44 19.46 8.45 8.59
N GLY A 45 19.78 9.69 8.94
CA GLY A 45 20.89 10.44 8.40
C GLY A 45 22.15 9.63 8.63
N ASP A 46 22.85 9.42 7.53
CA ASP A 46 24.25 9.08 7.45
C ASP A 46 25.06 9.78 8.55
N LYS A 47 25.53 9.01 9.55
CA LYS A 47 26.94 9.00 9.98
C LYS A 47 27.27 7.81 10.87
#